data_AF-A0A9D7BNH0-F1
#
_entry.id   AF-A0A9D7BNH0-F1
#
_cell.length_a   1.000
_cell.length_b   1.000
_cell.length_c   1.000
_cell.angle_alpha   90.00
_cell.angle_beta   90.00
_cell.angle_gamma   90.00
#
_symmetry.space_group_name_H-M   'P 1'
#
loop_
_entity.id
_entity.type
_entity.pdbx_description
1 polymer ?
#
loop_
_entity_poly.entity_id
_entity_poly.type
_entity_poly.pdbx_seq_one_letter_code
_entity_poly.pdbx_strand_id
1 'polypeptide(L)'
;MTELRKRFMRDMSISNFSNNTIRNYTEAVSKLARHYQKCPSQITEEEIRDFLKVVLDENKSWSNVNIIQSALKLLYTRTLDQSYKVDRLQRPKAEKTLKYILSQAEVVRLLDLCKNVKHSLYSWSCMPPD
;
A
#
# COMPACT_ATOMS: atom_id res chain seq x y z
N MET A 1 -17.21 -0.07 12.38
CA MET A 1 -16.23 -0.68 11.46
C MET A 1 -16.97 -1.72 10.63
N THR A 2 -17.00 -1.62 9.30
CA THR A 2 -17.76 -2.55 8.44
C THR A 2 -17.07 -3.92 8.33
N GLU A 3 -17.83 -4.99 8.08
CA GLU A 3 -17.28 -6.35 7.98
C GLU A 3 -16.30 -6.49 6.80
N LEU A 4 -16.62 -5.87 5.66
CA LEU A 4 -15.73 -5.80 4.51
C LEU A 4 -14.37 -5.14 4.84
N ARG A 5 -14.38 -4.09 5.66
CA ARG A 5 -13.16 -3.39 6.08
C ARG A 5 -12.27 -4.29 6.94
N LYS A 6 -12.86 -5.09 7.83
CA LYS A 6 -12.11 -6.05 8.67
C LYS A 6 -11.45 -7.13 7.81
N ARG A 7 -12.19 -7.71 6.85
CA ARG A 7 -11.63 -8.69 5.90
C ARG A 7 -10.47 -8.11 5.12
N PHE A 8 -10.64 -6.92 4.53
CA PHE A 8 -9.59 -6.27 3.76
C PHE A 8 -8.33 -5.99 4.58
N MET A 9 -8.49 -5.49 5.82
CA MET A 9 -7.37 -5.28 6.74
C MET A 9 -6.66 -6.59 7.07
N ARG A 10 -7.41 -7.67 7.34
CA ARG A 10 -6.85 -9.00 7.61
C ARG A 10 -6.06 -9.52 6.42
N ASP A 11 -6.59 -9.42 5.20
CA ASP A 11 -5.92 -9.89 3.99
C ASP A 11 -4.61 -9.13 3.73
N MET A 12 -4.58 -7.83 4.05
CA MET A 12 -3.36 -7.02 4.00
C MET A 12 -2.36 -7.40 5.10
N SER A 13 -2.83 -7.67 6.33
CA SER A 13 -1.95 -8.13 7.41
C SER A 13 -1.31 -9.49 7.09
N ILE A 14 -2.07 -10.43 6.52
CA ILE A 14 -1.55 -11.73 6.07
C ILE A 14 -0.47 -11.55 4.98
N SER A 15 -0.63 -10.54 4.13
CA SER A 15 0.34 -10.19 3.10
C SER A 15 1.54 -9.37 3.61
N ASN A 16 1.68 -9.19 4.92
CA ASN A 16 2.76 -8.46 5.59
C ASN A 16 2.90 -6.98 5.16
N PHE A 17 1.77 -6.30 4.88
CA PHE A 17 1.78 -4.86 4.63
C PHE A 17 2.04 -4.07 5.91
N SER A 18 2.74 -2.93 5.80
CA SER A 18 2.94 -2.03 6.94
C SER A 18 1.61 -1.43 7.44
N ASN A 19 1.52 -1.11 8.73
CA ASN A 19 0.36 -0.45 9.33
C ASN A 19 -0.01 0.87 8.61
N ASN A 20 1.00 1.61 8.13
CA ASN A 20 0.78 2.84 7.37
C ASN A 20 0.14 2.54 5.99
N THR A 21 0.60 1.49 5.31
CA THR A 21 0.01 1.04 4.04
C THR A 21 -1.44 0.58 4.24
N ILE A 22 -1.70 -0.22 5.28
CA ILE A 22 -3.03 -0.68 5.65
C ILE A 22 -3.98 0.51 5.88
N ARG A 23 -3.54 1.51 6.64
CA ARG A 23 -4.31 2.74 6.88
C ARG A 23 -4.63 3.46 5.58
N ASN A 24 -3.62 3.77 4.77
CA ASN A 24 -3.79 4.53 3.53
C ASN A 24 -4.72 3.81 2.54
N TYR A 25 -4.59 2.48 2.42
CA TYR A 25 -5.40 1.67 1.52
C TYR A 25 -6.85 1.62 2.00
N THR A 26 -7.05 1.46 3.31
CA THR A 26 -8.38 1.42 3.90
C THR A 26 -9.10 2.78 3.81
N GLU A 27 -8.35 3.88 3.93
CA GLU A 27 -8.86 5.23 3.71
C GLU A 27 -9.26 5.46 2.26
N ALA A 28 -8.44 5.00 1.29
CA ALA A 28 -8.77 5.08 -0.13
C ALA A 28 -10.10 4.37 -0.46
N VAL A 29 -10.28 3.14 0.04
CA VAL A 29 -11.53 2.38 -0.11
C VAL A 29 -12.70 3.10 0.58
N SER A 30 -12.46 3.68 1.76
CA SER A 30 -13.49 4.45 2.47
C SER A 30 -13.89 5.71 1.70
N LYS A 31 -12.95 6.37 1.02
CA LYS A 31 -13.25 7.54 0.17
C LYS A 31 -14.15 7.15 -1.00
N LEU A 32 -13.86 6.04 -1.68
CA LEU A 32 -14.70 5.51 -2.76
C LEU A 32 -16.12 5.22 -2.26
N ALA A 33 -16.24 4.49 -1.15
CA ALA A 33 -17.55 4.15 -0.57
C ALA A 33 -18.37 5.39 -0.20
N ARG A 34 -17.72 6.43 0.35
CA ARG A 34 -18.37 7.71 0.68
C ARG A 34 -18.79 8.49 -0.56
N HIS A 35 -18.00 8.45 -1.63
CA HIS A 35 -18.30 9.16 -2.87
C HIS A 35 -19.59 8.66 -3.52
N TYR A 36 -19.77 7.34 -3.59
CA TYR A 36 -20.97 6.73 -4.17
C TYR A 36 -22.08 6.43 -3.14
N GLN A 37 -21.81 6.57 -1.85
CA GLN A 37 -22.67 6.13 -0.74
C GLN A 37 -23.14 4.67 -0.87
N LYS A 38 -22.29 3.84 -1.48
CA LYS A 38 -22.56 2.41 -1.76
C LYS A 38 -21.51 1.53 -1.09
N CYS A 39 -21.90 0.29 -0.82
CA CYS A 39 -20.95 -0.75 -0.46
C CYS A 39 -19.96 -0.96 -1.62
N PRO A 40 -18.64 -1.02 -1.37
CA PRO A 40 -17.65 -1.24 -2.44
C PRO A 40 -17.92 -2.49 -3.31
N SER A 41 -18.58 -3.50 -2.77
CA SER A 41 -19.00 -4.68 -3.54
C SER A 41 -20.01 -4.38 -4.66
N GLN A 42 -20.81 -3.31 -4.52
CA GLN A 42 -21.86 -2.92 -5.46
C GLN A 42 -21.40 -1.88 -6.49
N ILE A 43 -20.19 -1.35 -6.35
CA ILE A 43 -19.66 -0.32 -7.25
C ILE A 43 -19.26 -0.97 -8.58
N THR A 44 -19.64 -0.34 -9.70
CA THR A 44 -19.35 -0.87 -11.05
C THR A 44 -17.96 -0.48 -11.54
N GLU A 45 -17.52 -1.10 -12.64
CA GLU A 45 -16.25 -0.78 -13.28
C GLU A 45 -16.21 0.69 -13.76
N GLU A 46 -17.31 1.18 -14.32
CA GLU A 46 -17.45 2.57 -14.78
C GLU A 46 -17.32 3.55 -13.60
N GLU A 47 -18.03 3.28 -12.50
CA GLU A 47 -17.95 4.10 -11.28
C GLU A 47 -16.52 4.11 -10.71
N ILE A 48 -15.77 3.02 -10.80
CA ILE A 48 -14.36 3.01 -10.37
C ILE A 48 -13.51 3.93 -11.28
N ARG A 49 -13.72 3.91 -12.60
CA ARG A 49 -13.00 4.79 -13.53
C ARG A 49 -13.32 6.26 -13.29
N ASP A 50 -14.60 6.58 -13.14
CA ASP A 50 -15.07 7.94 -12.92
C ASP A 50 -14.51 8.49 -11.62
N PHE A 51 -14.48 7.68 -10.56
CA PHE A 51 -13.85 8.07 -9.31
C PHE A 51 -12.36 8.35 -9.46
N LEU A 52 -11.61 7.52 -10.19
CA LEU A 52 -10.19 7.77 -10.43
C LEU A 52 -9.96 9.07 -11.20
N LYS A 53 -10.87 9.41 -12.13
CA LYS A 53 -10.85 10.69 -12.84
C LYS A 53 -11.11 11.87 -11.90
N VAL A 54 -12.13 11.79 -11.06
CA VAL A 54 -12.41 12.81 -10.02
C VAL A 54 -11.20 13.01 -9.11
N VAL A 55 -10.55 11.92 -8.69
CA VAL A 55 -9.35 11.99 -7.84
C VAL A 55 -8.17 12.65 -8.56
N LEU A 56 -8.06 12.50 -9.88
CA LEU A 56 -7.04 13.16 -10.69
C LEU A 56 -7.34 14.67 -10.83
N ASP A 57 -8.59 15.02 -11.10
CA ASP A 57 -9.07 16.40 -11.27
C ASP A 57 -8.97 17.22 -9.96
N GLU A 58 -9.04 16.56 -8.80
CA GLU A 58 -8.79 17.15 -7.46
C GLU A 58 -7.30 17.57 -7.22
N ASN A 59 -6.46 17.65 -8.26
CA ASN A 59 -5.03 18.00 -8.19
C ASN A 59 -4.22 17.12 -7.23
N LYS A 60 -4.58 15.84 -7.09
CA LYS A 60 -3.81 14.91 -6.28
C LYS A 60 -2.57 14.45 -7.03
N SER A 61 -1.44 14.37 -6.32
CA SER A 61 -0.20 13.87 -6.91
C SER A 61 -0.39 12.48 -7.53
N TRP A 62 0.32 12.21 -8.63
CA TRP A 62 0.34 10.90 -9.30
C TRP A 62 0.61 9.74 -8.33
N SER A 63 1.46 9.99 -7.32
CA SER A 63 1.73 9.00 -6.27
C SER A 63 0.49 8.63 -5.45
N ASN A 64 -0.39 9.58 -5.18
CA ASN A 64 -1.63 9.33 -4.44
C ASN A 64 -2.67 8.58 -5.29
N VAL A 65 -2.83 8.96 -6.56
CA VAL A 65 -3.69 8.25 -7.52
C VAL A 65 -3.24 6.78 -7.62
N ASN A 66 -1.93 6.54 -7.70
CA ASN A 66 -1.37 5.18 -7.73
C ASN A 66 -1.66 4.37 -6.45
N ILE A 67 -1.58 5.00 -5.28
CA ILE A 67 -1.93 4.35 -4.00
C ILE A 67 -3.41 3.96 -4.02
N ILE A 68 -4.29 4.87 -4.42
CA ILE A 68 -5.73 4.64 -4.50
C ILE A 68 -6.04 3.51 -5.49
N GLN A 69 -5.50 3.57 -6.70
CA GLN A 69 -5.71 2.54 -7.73
C GLN A 69 -5.19 1.17 -7.25
N SER A 70 -4.04 1.12 -6.59
CA SER A 70 -3.47 -0.13 -6.07
C SER A 70 -4.33 -0.70 -4.94
N ALA A 71 -4.86 0.16 -4.05
CA ALA A 71 -5.77 -0.24 -2.99
C ALA A 71 -7.08 -0.82 -3.54
N LEU A 72 -7.66 -0.17 -4.55
CA LEU A 72 -8.87 -0.67 -5.21
C LEU A 72 -8.59 -1.99 -5.92
N LYS A 73 -7.49 -2.10 -6.67
CA LYS A 73 -7.11 -3.36 -7.32
C LYS A 73 -6.99 -4.50 -6.30
N LEU A 74 -6.33 -4.25 -5.17
CA LEU A 74 -6.18 -5.25 -4.11
C LEU A 74 -7.53 -5.67 -3.52
N LEU A 75 -8.41 -4.72 -3.22
CA LEU A 75 -9.75 -5.01 -2.68
C LEU A 75 -10.56 -5.90 -3.63
N TYR A 76 -10.65 -5.50 -4.90
CA TYR A 76 -11.46 -6.21 -5.88
C TYR A 76 -10.85 -7.56 -6.28
N THR A 77 -9.52 -7.69 -6.34
CA THR A 77 -8.89 -8.98 -6.67
C THR A 77 -8.80 -9.93 -5.49
N ARG A 78 -8.38 -9.49 -4.30
CA ARG A 78 -8.12 -10.40 -3.17
C ARG A 78 -9.29 -10.59 -2.23
N THR A 79 -10.09 -9.56 -1.97
CA THR A 79 -11.14 -9.62 -0.94
C THR A 79 -12.51 -9.90 -1.54
N LEU A 80 -12.79 -9.40 -2.76
CA LEU A 80 -14.09 -9.54 -3.40
C LEU A 80 -14.11 -10.55 -4.56
N ASP A 81 -12.95 -11.01 -5.02
CA ASP A 81 -12.82 -11.92 -6.19
C ASP A 81 -13.55 -11.41 -7.46
N GLN A 82 -13.51 -10.08 -7.65
CA GLN A 82 -14.10 -9.33 -8.76
C GLN A 82 -12.99 -8.66 -9.58
N SER A 83 -11.97 -9.42 -9.99
CA SER A 83 -10.84 -8.90 -10.77
C SER A 83 -11.29 -8.18 -12.07
N TYR A 84 -12.37 -8.66 -12.69
CA TYR A 84 -12.93 -8.08 -13.92
C TYR A 84 -13.20 -6.58 -13.83
N LYS A 85 -13.56 -6.05 -12.64
CA LYS A 85 -13.84 -4.62 -12.41
C LYS A 85 -12.60 -3.74 -12.46
N VAL A 86 -11.41 -4.32 -12.32
CA VAL A 86 -10.15 -3.58 -12.20
C VAL A 86 -9.11 -3.98 -13.23
N ASP A 87 -9.31 -5.06 -13.96
CA ASP A 87 -8.37 -5.57 -14.97
C ASP A 87 -8.17 -4.60 -16.14
N ARG A 88 -9.24 -3.89 -16.54
CA ARG A 88 -9.20 -2.88 -17.61
C ARG A 88 -8.77 -1.50 -17.14
N LEU A 89 -8.46 -1.32 -15.85
CA LEU A 89 -7.92 -0.08 -15.34
C LEU A 89 -6.45 0.02 -15.77
N GLN A 90 -6.22 0.73 -16.86
CA GLN A 90 -4.86 1.09 -17.25
C GLN A 90 -4.22 1.90 -16.12
N ARG A 91 -3.00 1.53 -15.74
CA ARG A 91 -2.21 2.37 -14.83
C ARG A 91 -2.01 3.72 -15.52
N PRO A 92 -2.43 4.84 -14.91
CA PRO A 92 -2.05 6.14 -15.43
C PRO A 92 -0.52 6.18 -15.53
N LYS A 93 0.02 6.63 -16.67
CA LYS A 93 1.47 6.78 -16.83
C LYS A 93 1.94 7.78 -15.78
N ALA A 94 2.58 7.28 -14.72
CA ALA A 94 3.26 8.14 -13.78
C ALA A 94 4.37 8.87 -14.56
N GLU A 95 4.42 10.20 -14.45
CA GLU A 95 5.70 10.88 -14.63
C GLU A 95 6.69 10.22 -13.68
N LYS A 96 7.81 9.73 -14.23
CA LYS A 96 8.82 8.97 -13.49
C LYS A 96 9.47 9.88 -12.43
N THR A 97 8.83 10.03 -11.28
CA THR A 97 9.59 10.26 -10.05
C THR A 97 10.16 8.90 -9.69
N LEU A 98 11.43 8.69 -10.02
CA LEU A 98 12.24 7.59 -9.51
C LEU A 98 12.07 7.58 -7.99
N LYS A 99 11.21 6.69 -7.49
CA LYS A 99 11.20 6.36 -6.07
C LYS A 99 12.52 5.63 -5.86
N TYR A 100 13.48 6.35 -5.29
CA TYR A 100 14.73 5.80 -4.82
C TYR A 100 14.39 4.74 -3.78
N ILE A 101 14.27 3.49 -4.23
CA ILE A 101 14.17 2.34 -3.34
C ILE A 101 15.60 2.12 -2.89
N LEU A 102 15.88 2.49 -1.65
CA LEU A 102 17.17 2.23 -1.02
C LEU A 102 17.49 0.74 -1.21
N SER A 103 18.59 0.44 -1.89
CA SER A 103 19.02 -0.96 -2.07
C SER A 103 19.35 -1.57 -0.71
N GLN A 104 19.31 -2.90 -0.59
CA GLN A 104 19.67 -3.61 0.66
C GLN A 104 21.00 -3.10 1.27
N ALA A 105 21.96 -2.70 0.44
CA ALA A 105 23.24 -2.15 0.88
C ALA A 105 23.14 -0.77 1.55
N GLU A 106 22.13 0.04 1.23
CA GLU A 106 21.93 1.36 1.82
C GLU A 106 21.19 1.27 3.16
N VAL A 107 20.31 0.28 3.32
CA VAL A 107 19.70 -0.04 4.62
C VAL A 107 20.75 -0.50 5.62
N VAL A 108 21.73 -1.31 5.19
CA VAL A 108 22.84 -1.75 6.05
C VAL A 108 23.72 -0.57 6.50
N ARG A 109 24.04 0.39 5.61
CA ARG A 109 24.81 1.58 5.98
C ARG A 109 24.06 2.53 6.93
N LEU A 110 22.74 2.67 6.77
CA LEU A 110 21.92 3.46 7.68
C LEU A 110 21.82 2.82 9.08
N LEU A 111 21.76 1.48 9.14
CA LEU A 111 21.79 0.71 10.38
C LEU A 111 23.16 0.78 11.09
N ASP A 112 24.26 0.88 10.34
CA ASP A 112 25.61 0.97 10.92
C ASP A 112 25.88 2.34 11.58
N LEU A 113 25.22 3.40 11.10
CA LEU A 113 25.27 4.75 11.70
C LEU A 113 24.46 4.87 13.00
N CYS A 114 23.55 3.93 13.27
CA CYS A 114 22.75 3.86 14.51
C CYS A 114 23.39 2.97 15.59
N LYS A 115 24.72 2.78 15.59
CA LYS A 115 25.43 2.16 16.71
C LYS A 115 25.68 3.18 17.82
N ASN A 116 24.69 3.36 18.70
CA ASN A 116 24.95 3.90 20.05
C ASN A 116 24.44 2.91 21.10
N VAL A 117 25.40 2.09 21.56
CA VAL A 117 25.57 1.46 22.88
C VAL A 117 24.32 0.87 23.57
N LYS A 118 23.90 -0.33 23.15
CA LYS A 118 23.29 -1.30 24.10
C LYS A 118 23.20 -2.76 23.63
N HIS A 119 23.75 -3.11 22.46
CA HIS A 119 23.69 -4.47 21.91
C HIS A 119 25.07 -5.02 21.50
N SER A 120 26.10 -4.74 22.30
CA SER A 120 27.51 -5.10 22.02
C SER A 120 28.01 -6.36 22.75
N LEU A 121 27.16 -7.16 23.39
CA LEU A 121 27.64 -8.16 24.37
C LEU A 121 27.32 -9.63 24.06
N TYR A 122 27.06 -10.02 22.81
CA TYR A 122 26.85 -11.44 22.49
C TYR A 122 27.62 -12.01 21.31
N SER A 123 28.55 -11.27 20.70
CA SER A 123 29.31 -11.77 19.54
C SER A 123 30.81 -12.00 19.78
N TRP A 124 31.36 -11.74 20.97
CA TRP A 124 32.82 -11.68 21.16
C TRP A 124 33.45 -12.77 22.04
N SER A 125 32.74 -13.87 22.35
CA SER A 125 33.27 -14.91 23.26
C SER A 125 33.80 -16.18 22.57
N CYS A 126 33.94 -16.21 21.24
CA CYS A 126 34.47 -17.39 20.54
C CYS A 126 35.50 -17.02 19.48
N MET A 127 36.67 -16.52 19.89
CA MET A 127 37.90 -16.73 19.11
C MET A 127 39.13 -16.65 20.04
N PRO A 128 39.92 -17.72 20.19
CA PRO A 128 41.13 -17.72 21.02
C PRO A 128 42.29 -16.97 20.32
N PRO A 129 43.22 -16.36 21.08
CA PRO A 129 44.40 -15.72 20.51
C PRO A 129 45.54 -16.73 20.31
N ASP A 130 46.18 -16.67 19.13
CA ASP A 130 47.60 -17.01 18.95
C ASP A 130 48.45 -15.74 19.20
#